data_AF-A0A1F1DD28-F1
#
_entry.id   AF-A0A1F1DD28-F1
#
_cell.length_a   1.000
_cell.length_b   1.000
_cell.length_c   1.000
_cell.angle_alpha   90.00
_cell.angle_beta   90.00
_cell.angle_gamma   90.00
#
_symmetry.space_group_name_H-M   'P 1'
#
loop_
_entity.id
_entity.type
_entity.pdbx_description
1 polymer ?
#
loop_
_entity_poly.entity_id
_entity_poly.type
_entity_poly.pdbx_seq_one_letter_code
_entity_poly.pdbx_strand_id
1 'polypeptide(L)'
;MTSVFLTRRAMLSGGALVGLGALLAACGQQANNEGAATASAAPSETASASAVASESASASVSTTPKPVVTRGYSGGSKAPDGEYRKADAYGIAQNVPLPKAKPQQYPETFAGLREMMTDWVRARNYGIQTGDMQYVWPSMLDTYEKDIKFLKDIEGLYQRGG
;
A
#
# COMPACT_ATOMS: atom_id res chain seq x y z
N MET A 1 6.48 -69.73 17.42
CA MET A 1 5.26 -68.93 17.23
C MET A 1 5.60 -67.47 17.54
N THR A 2 6.07 -66.73 16.52
CA THR A 2 5.35 -65.62 15.83
C THR A 2 5.32 -64.34 16.70
N SER A 3 6.30 -63.43 16.64
CA SER A 3 6.71 -62.60 15.49
C SER A 3 5.55 -62.13 14.62
N VAL A 4 4.76 -61.17 15.12
CA VAL A 4 3.72 -60.46 14.32
C VAL A 4 3.66 -58.95 14.59
N PHE A 5 4.27 -58.43 15.67
CA PHE A 5 4.04 -57.02 16.06
C PHE A 5 5.09 -56.00 15.57
N LEU A 6 6.27 -56.41 15.09
CA LEU A 6 7.30 -55.47 14.63
C LEU A 6 7.36 -55.27 13.10
N THR A 7 6.52 -55.94 12.31
CA THR A 7 6.63 -55.89 10.83
C THR A 7 5.60 -54.99 10.15
N ARG A 8 4.64 -54.39 10.88
CA ARG A 8 3.62 -53.51 10.26
C ARG A 8 4.05 -52.06 10.02
N ARG A 9 5.19 -51.62 10.57
CA ARG A 9 5.65 -50.22 10.45
C ARG A 9 6.74 -49.99 9.39
N ALA A 10 7.14 -51.03 8.66
CA ALA A 10 8.21 -50.98 7.66
C ALA A 10 7.76 -51.18 6.20
N MET A 11 6.45 -51.30 5.93
CA MET A 11 5.91 -51.47 4.57
C MET A 11 4.93 -50.37 4.16
N LEU A 12 5.24 -49.11 4.50
CA LEU A 12 4.56 -47.95 3.90
C LEU A 12 5.56 -46.82 3.64
N SER A 13 6.75 -47.17 3.15
CA SER A 13 7.84 -46.25 2.82
C SER A 13 8.41 -46.52 1.42
N GLY A 14 7.55 -46.89 0.47
CA GLY A 14 7.95 -47.14 -0.92
C GLY A 14 6.79 -46.90 -1.88
N GLY A 15 6.74 -45.72 -2.49
CA GLY A 15 5.81 -45.47 -3.60
C GLY A 15 5.27 -44.04 -3.70
N ALA A 16 6.13 -43.01 -3.74
CA ALA A 16 5.69 -41.65 -4.10
C ALA A 16 6.82 -40.74 -4.65
N LEU A 17 7.78 -41.28 -5.41
CA LEU A 17 8.81 -40.47 -6.08
C LEU A 17 8.96 -40.82 -7.57
N VAL A 18 7.85 -40.86 -8.30
CA VAL A 18 7.86 -40.82 -9.76
C VAL A 18 6.69 -39.96 -10.20
N GLY A 19 6.96 -38.71 -10.60
CA GLY A 19 5.90 -37.83 -11.12
C GLY A 19 6.16 -36.34 -11.20
N LEU A 20 7.36 -35.84 -10.89
CA LEU A 20 7.70 -34.40 -10.96
C LEU A 20 8.71 -34.08 -12.08
N GLY A 21 8.41 -34.51 -13.31
CA GLY A 21 9.34 -34.37 -14.45
C GLY A 21 8.78 -33.73 -15.73
N ALA A 22 7.49 -33.38 -15.79
CA ALA A 22 6.83 -33.03 -17.07
C ALA A 22 6.12 -31.66 -17.10
N LEU A 23 6.50 -30.69 -16.25
CA LEU A 23 5.87 -29.34 -16.24
C LEU A 23 6.86 -28.17 -16.42
N LEU A 24 8.12 -28.42 -16.78
CA LEU A 24 9.15 -27.39 -16.98
C LEU A 24 9.52 -27.14 -18.46
N ALA A 25 8.67 -27.56 -19.40
CA ALA A 25 8.89 -27.39 -20.85
C ALA A 25 8.10 -26.22 -21.48
N ALA A 26 7.49 -25.33 -20.70
CA ALA A 26 6.67 -24.23 -21.22
C ALA A 26 7.05 -22.87 -20.59
N CYS A 27 8.32 -22.47 -20.71
CA CYS A 27 8.77 -21.09 -20.49
C CYS A 27 9.88 -20.68 -21.47
N GLY A 28 9.88 -21.27 -22.67
CA GLY A 28 10.99 -21.17 -23.64
C GLY A 28 10.73 -20.33 -24.89
N GLN A 29 9.63 -19.59 -25.01
CA GLN A 29 9.33 -18.83 -26.22
C GLN A 29 8.68 -17.49 -25.90
N GLN A 30 9.50 -16.51 -25.47
CA GLN A 30 9.19 -15.10 -25.72
C GLN A 30 10.47 -14.26 -25.73
N ALA A 31 11.45 -14.68 -26.52
CA ALA A 31 12.58 -13.84 -26.93
C ALA A 31 12.88 -14.17 -28.41
N ASN A 32 13.03 -13.11 -29.21
CA ASN A 32 13.35 -13.07 -30.64
C ASN A 32 12.22 -13.45 -31.62
N ASN A 33 11.58 -12.43 -32.17
CA ASN A 33 11.78 -12.06 -33.58
C ASN A 33 11.10 -10.71 -33.87
N GLU A 34 11.90 -9.69 -34.18
CA GLU A 34 12.14 -9.17 -35.55
C GLU A 34 11.21 -7.96 -35.78
N GLY A 35 11.68 -6.76 -36.11
CA GLY A 35 12.89 -6.42 -36.83
C GLY A 35 12.53 -5.90 -38.22
N ALA A 36 13.09 -4.73 -38.53
CA ALA A 36 13.25 -4.12 -39.85
C ALA A 36 12.11 -3.26 -40.42
N ALA A 37 12.39 -1.95 -40.49
CA ALA A 37 12.62 -1.24 -41.76
C ALA A 37 13.09 0.19 -41.41
N THR A 38 14.40 0.48 -41.45
CA THR A 38 15.13 1.19 -42.56
C THR A 38 14.69 2.64 -42.76
N ALA A 39 15.54 3.64 -43.00
CA ALA A 39 16.99 3.81 -43.09
C ALA A 39 17.24 5.31 -43.39
N SER A 40 18.43 5.82 -43.05
CA SER A 40 19.12 6.95 -43.70
C SER A 40 18.50 8.37 -43.56
N ALA A 41 19.24 9.47 -43.47
CA ALA A 41 20.67 9.72 -43.63
C ALA A 41 21.05 11.04 -42.93
N ALA A 42 22.22 11.01 -42.28
CA ALA A 42 23.31 12.01 -42.27
C ALA A 42 23.08 13.53 -42.01
N PRO A 43 24.13 14.22 -41.49
CA PRO A 43 24.03 15.35 -40.58
C PRO A 43 24.44 16.69 -41.21
N SER A 44 24.21 17.81 -40.51
CA SER A 44 25.12 18.95 -40.61
C SER A 44 25.02 19.86 -39.40
N GLU A 45 26.21 20.22 -38.91
CA GLU A 45 26.51 21.14 -37.83
C GLU A 45 26.21 22.60 -38.19
N THR A 46 26.03 23.43 -37.16
CA THR A 46 26.85 24.62 -36.84
C THR A 46 26.00 25.80 -36.35
N ALA A 47 26.48 26.38 -35.24
CA ALA A 47 26.48 27.80 -34.86
C ALA A 47 25.73 28.17 -33.57
N SER A 48 26.57 28.45 -32.57
CA SER A 48 26.34 29.15 -31.31
C SER A 48 25.40 30.35 -31.36
N ALA A 49 24.69 30.58 -30.25
CA ALA A 49 24.73 31.86 -29.56
C ALA A 49 24.34 31.69 -28.08
N SER A 50 25.28 31.93 -27.17
CA SER A 50 24.98 32.19 -25.77
C SER A 50 24.25 33.53 -25.64
N ALA A 51 23.20 33.58 -24.81
CA ALA A 51 22.73 34.82 -24.19
C ALA A 51 22.36 34.54 -22.73
N VAL A 52 23.09 35.19 -21.84
CA VAL A 52 22.86 35.25 -20.39
C VAL A 52 21.82 36.34 -20.11
N ALA A 53 21.09 36.14 -19.01
CA ALA A 53 20.21 37.08 -18.29
C ALA A 53 18.84 37.40 -18.93
N SER A 54 17.75 37.06 -18.24
CA SER A 54 17.22 37.94 -17.20
C SER A 54 16.08 37.28 -16.45
N GLU A 55 16.13 37.33 -15.13
CA GLU A 55 14.92 37.28 -14.31
C GLU A 55 13.92 38.28 -14.88
N SER A 56 12.73 37.81 -15.21
CA SER A 56 11.59 38.66 -15.50
C SER A 56 10.36 37.94 -14.98
N ALA A 57 9.96 38.37 -13.78
CA ALA A 57 8.67 38.11 -13.19
C ALA A 57 7.56 38.54 -14.17
N SER A 58 7.05 37.58 -14.94
CA SER A 58 5.76 37.74 -15.62
C SER A 58 4.69 37.13 -14.72
N ALA A 59 4.24 37.94 -13.77
CA ALA A 59 2.99 37.75 -13.08
C ALA A 59 1.85 37.84 -14.09
N SER A 60 1.50 36.72 -14.72
CA SER A 60 0.17 36.54 -15.29
C SER A 60 -0.79 36.40 -14.12
N VAL A 61 -1.37 37.53 -13.70
CA VAL A 61 -2.46 37.57 -12.71
C VAL A 61 -3.66 36.89 -13.34
N SER A 62 -3.77 35.58 -13.10
CA SER A 62 -5.02 34.86 -13.31
C SER A 62 -6.08 35.48 -12.41
N THR A 63 -7.05 36.15 -13.01
CA THR A 63 -8.22 36.75 -12.37
C THR A 63 -9.28 35.72 -12.02
N THR A 64 -9.02 34.43 -12.27
CA THR A 64 -9.85 33.34 -11.75
C THR A 64 -9.71 33.32 -10.23
N PRO A 65 -10.82 33.46 -9.46
CA PRO A 65 -10.78 33.32 -8.02
C PRO A 65 -10.10 31.98 -7.70
N LYS A 66 -8.95 32.02 -7.03
CA LYS A 66 -8.33 30.78 -6.58
C LYS A 66 -9.34 30.11 -5.64
N PRO A 67 -9.69 28.83 -5.86
CA PRO A 67 -10.63 28.15 -4.99
C PRO A 67 -10.11 28.27 -3.56
N VAL A 68 -10.96 28.72 -2.65
CA VAL A 68 -10.65 28.81 -1.22
C VAL A 68 -10.35 27.40 -0.76
N VAL A 69 -9.06 27.11 -0.55
CA VAL A 69 -8.63 25.79 -0.09
C VAL A 69 -9.06 25.67 1.37
N THR A 70 -10.02 24.79 1.61
CA THR A 70 -10.52 24.53 2.95
C THR A 70 -9.50 23.67 3.68
N ARG A 71 -8.70 24.26 4.57
CA ARG A 71 -7.78 23.50 5.43
C ARG A 71 -8.58 22.48 6.22
N GLY A 72 -8.09 21.25 6.28
CA GLY A 72 -8.73 20.11 6.96
C GLY A 72 -9.32 19.08 6.00
N TYR A 73 -9.54 19.41 4.72
CA TYR A 73 -9.97 18.46 3.71
C TYR A 73 -8.87 18.17 2.70
N SER A 74 -8.54 16.89 2.51
CA SER A 74 -7.74 16.46 1.37
C SER A 74 -8.38 16.88 0.04
N GLY A 75 -7.58 17.34 -0.91
CA GLY A 75 -8.07 17.93 -2.16
C GLY A 75 -8.74 19.31 -1.97
N GLY A 76 -8.56 19.95 -0.81
CA GLY A 76 -9.04 21.31 -0.52
C GLY A 76 -10.55 21.47 -0.38
N SER A 77 -11.31 20.37 -0.45
CA SER A 77 -12.78 20.36 -0.39
C SER A 77 -13.32 19.02 0.11
N LYS A 78 -14.55 19.05 0.66
CA LYS A 78 -15.24 17.84 1.07
C LYS A 78 -15.48 16.91 -0.13
N ALA A 79 -15.16 15.63 0.01
CA ALA A 79 -15.44 14.61 -0.97
C ALA A 79 -16.93 14.26 -0.99
N PRO A 80 -17.51 13.94 -2.17
CA PRO A 80 -18.80 13.26 -2.25
C PRO A 80 -18.82 12.04 -1.34
N ASP A 81 -19.97 11.76 -0.73
CA ASP A 81 -20.09 10.63 0.18
C ASP A 81 -19.68 9.31 -0.53
N GLY A 82 -18.76 8.57 0.08
CA GLY A 82 -18.21 7.33 -0.48
C GLY A 82 -17.01 7.50 -1.42
N GLU A 83 -16.72 8.71 -1.92
CA GLU A 83 -15.51 8.95 -2.71
C GLU A 83 -14.29 9.04 -1.78
N TYR A 84 -13.49 7.97 -1.72
CA TYR A 84 -12.26 7.98 -0.94
C TYR A 84 -11.26 9.02 -1.49
N ARG A 85 -10.75 9.88 -0.61
CA ARG A 85 -9.60 10.75 -0.91
C ARG A 85 -8.50 10.50 0.10
N LYS A 86 -7.29 10.23 -0.39
CA LYS A 86 -6.10 10.08 0.45
C LYS A 86 -5.74 11.40 1.12
N ALA A 87 -5.12 11.33 2.30
CA ALA A 87 -4.57 12.50 2.96
C ALA A 87 -3.54 13.22 2.07
N ASP A 88 -3.45 14.54 2.19
CA ASP A 88 -2.47 15.38 1.50
C ASP A 88 -2.03 16.56 2.39
N ALA A 89 -1.27 17.49 1.81
CA ALA A 89 -0.76 18.67 2.53
C ALA A 89 -1.87 19.64 3.03
N TYR A 90 -3.12 19.43 2.61
CA TYR A 90 -4.26 20.28 2.97
C TYR A 90 -5.16 19.67 4.03
N GLY A 91 -5.16 18.34 4.19
CA GLY A 91 -5.96 17.69 5.22
C GLY A 91 -5.91 16.16 5.24
N ILE A 92 -6.68 15.61 6.19
CA ILE A 92 -6.79 14.17 6.43
C ILE A 92 -7.46 13.45 5.25
N ALA A 93 -7.31 12.13 5.22
CA ALA A 93 -8.06 11.30 4.29
C ALA A 93 -9.57 11.41 4.55
N GLN A 94 -10.35 11.31 3.48
CA GLN A 94 -11.80 11.39 3.50
C GLN A 94 -12.42 10.06 3.09
N ASN A 95 -13.60 9.78 3.65
CA ASN A 95 -14.37 8.57 3.37
C ASN A 95 -13.56 7.28 3.55
N VAL A 96 -12.69 7.25 4.57
CA VAL A 96 -11.98 6.02 4.96
C VAL A 96 -13.00 5.05 5.56
N PRO A 97 -13.05 3.78 5.10
CA PRO A 97 -13.97 2.80 5.67
C PRO A 97 -13.80 2.67 7.19
N LEU A 98 -14.92 2.76 7.92
CA LEU A 98 -14.91 2.69 9.37
C LEU A 98 -14.48 1.30 9.86
N PRO A 99 -13.57 1.21 10.84
CA PRO A 99 -13.25 -0.05 11.51
C PRO A 99 -14.42 -0.55 12.35
N LYS A 100 -14.33 -1.81 12.78
CA LYS A 100 -15.27 -2.34 13.77
C LYS A 100 -15.09 -1.59 15.09
N ALA A 101 -16.21 -1.12 15.66
CA ALA A 101 -16.18 -0.26 16.85
C ALA A 101 -15.86 -0.98 18.17
N LYS A 102 -16.00 -2.32 18.22
CA LYS A 102 -15.81 -3.10 19.44
C LYS A 102 -14.87 -4.28 19.21
N PRO A 103 -14.01 -4.61 20.19
CA PRO A 103 -13.29 -5.88 20.20
C PRO A 103 -14.30 -7.04 20.09
N GLN A 104 -13.98 -8.01 19.25
CA GLN A 104 -14.77 -9.23 19.05
C GLN A 104 -13.90 -10.43 19.41
N GLN A 105 -14.53 -11.49 19.95
CA GLN A 105 -13.88 -12.77 20.11
C GLN A 105 -13.72 -13.43 18.73
N TYR A 106 -12.49 -13.75 18.35
CA TYR A 106 -12.20 -14.50 17.14
C TYR A 106 -12.13 -16.01 17.46
N PRO A 107 -12.53 -16.90 16.54
CA PRO A 107 -12.36 -18.33 16.74
C PRO A 107 -10.88 -18.70 16.78
N GLU A 108 -10.50 -19.66 17.64
CA GLU A 108 -9.12 -20.15 17.80
C GLU A 108 -8.71 -21.05 16.63
N THR A 109 -8.71 -20.48 15.43
CA THR A 109 -8.37 -21.12 14.16
C THR A 109 -7.49 -20.17 13.35
N PHE A 110 -6.77 -20.68 12.35
CA PHE A 110 -6.01 -19.83 11.44
C PHE A 110 -6.87 -18.81 10.69
N ALA A 111 -8.13 -19.16 10.38
CA ALA A 111 -9.07 -18.23 9.79
C ALA A 111 -9.39 -17.09 10.76
N GLY A 112 -9.69 -17.40 12.02
CA GLY A 112 -9.93 -16.40 13.06
C GLY A 112 -8.73 -15.48 13.32
N LEU A 113 -7.52 -16.04 13.36
CA LEU A 113 -6.28 -15.24 13.48
C LEU A 113 -6.12 -14.28 12.30
N ARG A 114 -6.40 -14.74 11.07
CA ARG A 114 -6.34 -13.90 9.87
C ARG A 114 -7.36 -12.77 9.93
N GLU A 115 -8.57 -13.04 10.39
CA GLU A 115 -9.60 -12.02 10.58
C GLU A 115 -9.19 -10.99 11.64
N MET A 116 -8.69 -11.45 12.80
CA MET A 116 -8.15 -10.59 13.85
C MET A 116 -7.07 -9.64 13.33
N MET A 117 -6.08 -10.18 12.61
CA MET A 117 -5.02 -9.36 12.01
C MET A 117 -5.56 -8.38 10.96
N THR A 118 -6.55 -8.80 10.18
CA THR A 118 -7.18 -7.94 9.17
C THR A 118 -7.89 -6.76 9.81
N ASP A 119 -8.65 -7.00 10.88
CA ASP A 119 -9.36 -5.95 11.60
C ASP A 119 -8.41 -5.01 12.35
N TRP A 120 -7.33 -5.55 12.94
CA TRP A 120 -6.23 -4.76 13.51
C TRP A 120 -5.60 -3.81 12.48
N VAL A 121 -5.25 -4.32 11.29
CA VAL A 121 -4.67 -3.51 10.21
C VAL A 121 -5.65 -2.45 9.73
N ARG A 122 -6.94 -2.76 9.62
CA ARG A 122 -7.97 -1.78 9.25
C ARG A 122 -8.07 -0.65 10.28
N ALA A 123 -8.11 -0.98 11.57
CA ALA A 123 -8.17 0.02 12.64
C ALA A 123 -6.94 0.93 12.63
N ARG A 124 -5.74 0.35 12.51
CA ARG A 124 -4.49 1.11 12.50
C ARG A 124 -4.35 1.98 11.24
N ASN A 125 -4.70 1.45 10.07
CA ASN A 125 -4.68 2.23 8.82
C ASN A 125 -5.71 3.36 8.85
N TYR A 126 -6.89 3.14 9.43
CA TYR A 126 -7.87 4.20 9.61
C TYR A 126 -7.27 5.34 10.45
N GLY A 127 -6.77 5.03 11.65
CA GLY A 127 -6.20 6.05 12.53
C GLY A 127 -4.99 6.78 11.95
N ILE A 128 -4.12 6.09 11.19
CA ILE A 128 -3.00 6.74 10.48
C ILE A 128 -3.49 7.73 9.42
N GLN A 129 -4.59 7.42 8.72
CA GLN A 129 -5.09 8.24 7.62
C GLN A 129 -5.94 9.43 8.08
N THR A 130 -6.64 9.27 9.19
CA THR A 130 -7.63 10.24 9.70
C THR A 130 -7.15 11.00 10.93
N GLY A 131 -6.12 10.50 11.61
CA GLY A 131 -5.72 10.97 12.94
C GLY A 131 -6.65 10.52 14.07
N ASP A 132 -7.64 9.67 13.80
CA ASP A 132 -8.59 9.17 14.79
C ASP A 132 -8.20 7.75 15.24
N MET A 133 -7.50 7.66 16.38
CA MET A 133 -6.98 6.40 16.92
C MET A 133 -7.96 5.66 17.85
N GLN A 134 -9.22 6.10 17.96
CA GLN A 134 -10.19 5.52 18.90
C GLN A 134 -10.40 4.01 18.70
N TYR A 135 -10.21 3.50 17.47
CA TYR A 135 -10.35 2.09 17.13
C TYR A 135 -9.11 1.25 17.44
N VAL A 136 -7.96 1.90 17.69
CA VAL A 136 -6.68 1.25 17.99
C VAL A 136 -6.52 1.09 19.49
N TRP A 137 -6.88 2.12 20.27
CA TRP A 137 -6.67 2.15 21.72
C TRP A 137 -7.22 0.93 22.49
N PRO A 138 -8.40 0.38 22.18
CA PRO A 138 -8.93 -0.77 22.89
C PRO A 138 -8.09 -2.05 22.76
N SER A 139 -7.20 -2.12 21.76
CA SER A 139 -6.34 -3.28 21.50
C SER A 139 -4.88 -3.05 21.95
N MET A 140 -4.56 -1.87 22.47
CA MET A 140 -3.20 -1.52 22.89
C MET A 140 -2.97 -1.85 24.36
N LEU A 141 -1.83 -2.46 24.65
CA LEU A 141 -1.31 -2.54 26.02
C LEU A 141 -0.44 -1.30 26.31
N ASP A 142 -0.55 -0.78 27.52
CA ASP A 142 0.24 0.36 28.02
C ASP A 142 1.75 0.13 27.97
N THR A 143 2.18 -1.13 28.03
CA THR A 143 3.58 -1.56 27.86
C THR A 143 4.15 -1.29 26.46
N TYR A 144 3.34 -1.02 25.44
CA TYR A 144 3.80 -0.69 24.09
C TYR A 144 4.14 0.80 23.93
N GLU A 145 5.03 1.30 24.79
CA GLU A 145 5.34 2.75 24.92
C GLU A 145 5.72 3.41 23.59
N LYS A 146 6.57 2.77 22.78
CA LYS A 146 7.02 3.31 21.48
C LYS A 146 5.87 3.45 20.48
N ASP A 147 5.00 2.44 20.41
CA ASP A 147 3.84 2.48 19.51
C ASP A 147 2.80 3.49 20.01
N ILE A 148 2.55 3.54 21.32
CA ILE A 148 1.65 4.55 21.91
C ILE A 148 2.16 5.96 21.59
N LYS A 149 3.47 6.20 21.73
CA LYS A 149 4.06 7.49 21.38
C LYS A 149 3.85 7.81 19.90
N PHE A 150 4.15 6.87 19.01
CA PHE A 150 3.96 7.05 17.57
C PHE A 150 2.50 7.40 17.21
N LEU A 151 1.54 6.68 17.78
CA LEU A 151 0.12 6.92 17.52
C LEU A 151 -0.34 8.30 18.04
N LYS A 152 0.13 8.72 19.23
CA LYS A 152 -0.11 10.07 19.77
C LYS A 152 0.56 11.17 18.93
N ASP A 153 1.75 10.91 18.40
CA ASP A 153 2.44 11.85 17.52
C ASP A 153 1.62 12.10 16.24
N ILE A 154 0.96 11.06 15.70
CA ILE A 154 0.03 11.18 14.57
C ILE A 154 -1.22 11.98 14.94
N GLU A 155 -1.88 11.67 16.07
CA GLU A 155 -3.04 12.44 16.54
C GLU A 155 -2.67 13.93 16.66
N GLY A 156 -1.51 14.21 17.26
CA GLY A 156 -0.98 15.57 17.39
C GLY A 156 -0.66 16.23 16.05
N LEU A 157 -0.13 15.49 15.07
CA LEU A 157 0.14 15.99 13.72
C LEU A 157 -1.14 16.55 13.07
N TYR A 158 -2.20 15.75 13.07
CA TYR A 158 -3.47 16.15 12.46
C TYR A 158 -4.22 17.21 13.26
N GLN A 159 -4.14 17.21 14.59
CA GLN A 159 -4.67 18.29 15.43
C GLN A 159 -4.02 19.66 15.12
N ARG A 160 -2.77 19.66 14.65
CA ARG A 160 -2.07 20.88 14.20
C ARG A 160 -2.34 21.26 12.74
N GLY A 161 -3.16 20.48 12.03
CA GLY A 161 -3.59 20.76 10.67
C GLY A 161 -2.79 20.08 9.56
N GLY A 162 -2.00 19.05 9.90
CA GLY A 162 -1.16 18.31 8.95
C GLY A 162 0.31 18.66 9.06
#